data_AF-A0AAN6HD39-F1
#
_entry.id   AF-A0AAN6HD39-F1
#
_cell.length_a   1.000
_cell.length_b   1.000
_cell.length_c   1.000
_cell.angle_alpha   90.00
_cell.angle_beta   90.00
_cell.angle_gamma   90.00
#
_symmetry.space_group_name_H-M   'P 1'
#
loop_
_entity.id
_entity.type
_entity.pdbx_description
1 polymer ?
#
loop_
_entity_poly.entity_id
_entity_poly.type
_entity_poly.pdbx_seq_one_letter_code
_entity_poly.pdbx_strand_id
1 'polypeptide(L)'
;MQSSRSAVWYKTLNSHPLPLPPPNTPSQAIVTRGRYAGKKVVIIQPQDNGSKKHPFPHALVAGIERYPSQVTRRMSKARQAKRSKVKPFIKVVNYNHIMPTRYTLELEGLKGVVTNETFGEVSQREEAKKTVKKALEERYQSGKNRWFFTALRF
;
A
#
# COMPACT_ATOMS: atom_id res chain seq x y z
N MET A 1 -29.96 27.59 43.14
CA MET A 1 -28.59 27.75 42.61
C MET A 1 -28.36 26.68 41.55
N GLN A 2 -28.42 27.10 40.29
CA GLN A 2 -28.29 26.23 39.12
C GLN A 2 -26.82 25.91 38.82
N SER A 3 -26.64 24.73 38.22
CA SER A 3 -25.62 24.41 37.22
C SER A 3 -24.15 24.37 37.64
N SER A 4 -23.66 23.15 37.92
CA SER A 4 -22.21 22.84 37.82
C SER A 4 -21.94 21.41 37.33
N ARG A 5 -22.89 20.75 36.65
CA ARG A 5 -22.68 19.39 36.10
C ARG A 5 -22.40 19.37 34.59
N SER A 6 -22.52 20.49 33.89
CA SER A 6 -22.42 20.54 32.42
C SER A 6 -21.00 20.79 31.89
N ALA A 7 -20.08 21.26 32.73
CA ALA A 7 -18.74 21.69 32.27
C ALA A 7 -17.70 20.55 32.21
N VAL A 8 -17.90 19.46 32.95
CA VAL A 8 -16.96 18.32 32.97
C VAL A 8 -17.13 17.45 31.73
N TRP A 9 -18.38 17.28 31.26
CA TRP A 9 -18.68 16.45 30.08
C TRP A 9 -18.20 17.06 28.76
N TYR A 10 -18.18 18.39 28.64
CA TYR A 10 -17.73 19.05 27.40
C TYR A 10 -16.19 19.02 27.22
N LYS A 11 -15.41 18.82 28.29
CA LYS A 11 -13.94 18.74 28.22
C LYS A 11 -13.42 17.36 27.83
N THR A 12 -14.23 16.31 27.90
CA THR A 12 -13.80 14.94 27.56
C THR A 12 -14.03 14.56 26.10
N LEU A 13 -14.80 15.35 25.34
CA LEU A 13 -15.14 15.05 23.94
C LEU A 13 -14.17 15.65 22.90
N ASN A 14 -13.24 16.52 23.29
CA ASN A 14 -12.38 17.28 22.37
C ASN A 14 -10.86 17.08 22.55
N SER A 15 -10.39 16.05 23.26
CA SER A 15 -8.95 15.87 23.56
C SER A 15 -8.33 14.58 23.05
N HIS A 16 -9.02 13.82 22.19
CA HIS A 16 -8.38 12.70 21.51
C HIS A 16 -8.20 13.09 20.05
N PRO A 17 -7.04 13.67 19.67
CA PRO A 17 -6.64 13.58 18.27
C PRO A 17 -6.71 12.10 17.92
N LEU A 18 -7.49 11.77 16.88
CA LEU A 18 -7.52 10.41 16.33
C LEU A 18 -6.07 9.91 16.28
N PRO A 19 -5.75 8.75 16.87
CA PRO A 19 -4.37 8.30 16.98
C PRO A 19 -3.77 8.34 15.59
N LEU A 20 -2.84 9.27 15.39
CA LEU A 20 -2.13 9.38 14.13
C LEU A 20 -1.49 8.01 13.92
N PRO A 21 -1.65 7.40 12.73
CA PRO A 21 -1.03 6.12 12.47
C PRO A 21 0.47 6.24 12.79
N PRO A 22 1.08 5.26 13.47
CA PRO A 22 2.48 5.33 13.86
C PRO A 22 3.32 5.72 12.65
N PRO A 23 4.35 6.58 12.82
CA PRO A 23 5.12 7.15 11.71
C PRO A 23 5.78 6.11 10.79
N ASN A 24 5.79 4.83 11.21
CA ASN A 24 6.38 3.70 10.50
C ASN A 24 5.36 2.70 9.93
N THR A 25 4.07 3.03 9.91
CA THR A 25 3.08 2.12 9.31
C THR A 25 3.10 2.21 7.78
N PRO A 26 3.25 1.07 7.07
CA PRO A 26 3.20 1.05 5.61
C PRO A 26 1.83 1.53 5.15
N SER A 27 1.82 2.77 4.68
CA SER A 27 0.63 3.47 4.22
C SER A 27 0.37 3.13 2.76
N GLN A 28 -0.90 2.88 2.43
CA GLN A 28 -1.32 2.69 1.06
C GLN A 28 -1.36 4.05 0.36
N ALA A 29 -0.98 4.06 -0.91
CA ALA A 29 -1.02 5.26 -1.72
C ALA A 29 -1.41 4.93 -3.17
N ILE A 30 -1.68 5.97 -3.94
CA ILE A 30 -2.01 5.86 -5.37
C ILE A 30 -0.94 6.60 -6.16
N VAL A 31 -0.41 5.98 -7.20
CA VAL A 31 0.55 6.64 -8.09
C VAL A 31 -0.22 7.58 -9.02
N THR A 32 0.20 8.84 -9.12
CA THR A 32 -0.49 9.86 -9.94
C THR A 32 0.14 10.04 -11.32
N ARG A 33 1.42 9.69 -11.52
CA ARG A 33 2.14 9.91 -12.78
C ARG A 33 2.93 8.69 -13.29
N GLY A 34 3.16 8.67 -14.60
CA GLY A 34 3.96 7.66 -15.31
C GLY A 34 3.19 6.38 -15.63
N ARG A 35 3.91 5.33 -16.07
CA ARG A 35 3.33 4.04 -16.53
C ARG A 35 2.35 3.38 -15.55
N TYR A 36 2.53 3.61 -14.24
CA TYR A 36 1.72 3.02 -13.18
C TYR A 36 0.72 4.01 -12.58
N ALA A 37 0.39 5.11 -13.26
CA ALA A 37 -0.64 6.04 -12.81
C ALA A 37 -1.99 5.31 -12.56
N GLY A 38 -2.69 5.72 -11.49
CA GLY A 38 -3.93 5.10 -11.03
C GLY A 38 -3.75 3.72 -10.36
N LYS A 39 -2.51 3.23 -10.21
CA LYS A 39 -2.23 1.97 -9.51
C LYS A 39 -2.01 2.22 -8.01
N LYS A 40 -2.55 1.31 -7.21
CA LYS A 40 -2.43 1.29 -5.76
C LYS A 40 -1.10 0.65 -5.38
N VAL A 41 -0.43 1.27 -4.43
CA VAL A 41 0.88 0.89 -3.94
C VAL A 41 0.92 0.91 -2.42
N VAL A 42 1.86 0.16 -1.86
CA VAL A 42 2.26 0.20 -0.46
C VAL A 42 3.63 0.83 -0.41
N ILE A 43 3.81 1.79 0.48
CA ILE A 43 5.13 2.34 0.79
C ILE A 43 5.88 1.32 1.64
N ILE A 44 6.99 0.79 1.11
CA ILE A 44 7.85 -0.17 1.83
C ILE A 44 8.88 0.58 2.65
N GLN A 45 9.57 1.52 2.00
CA GLN A 45 10.62 2.29 2.63
C GLN A 45 10.48 3.77 2.22
N PRO A 46 10.12 4.66 3.16
CA PRO A 46 10.18 6.10 2.94
C PRO A 46 11.65 6.57 2.90
N GLN A 47 11.94 7.55 2.05
CA GLN A 47 13.26 8.18 1.88
C GLN A 47 13.09 9.69 1.80
N ASP A 48 13.01 10.34 2.96
CA ASP A 48 12.64 11.75 3.05
C ASP A 48 13.80 12.68 2.68
N ASN A 49 15.04 12.29 2.98
CA ASN A 49 16.24 13.11 2.77
C ASN A 49 16.86 12.94 1.37
N GLY A 50 16.27 12.12 0.50
CA GLY A 50 16.83 11.77 -0.80
C GLY A 50 18.06 10.85 -0.70
N SER A 51 18.57 10.44 -1.86
CA SER A 51 19.77 9.59 -1.98
C SER A 51 20.69 10.12 -3.08
N LYS A 52 21.94 9.62 -3.14
CA LYS A 52 22.89 9.99 -4.21
C LYS A 52 22.33 9.76 -5.62
N LYS A 53 21.51 8.71 -5.80
CA LYS A 53 20.87 8.39 -7.10
C LYS A 53 19.62 9.23 -7.36
N HIS A 54 18.91 9.62 -6.31
CA HIS A 54 17.65 10.35 -6.38
C HIS A 54 17.67 11.48 -5.34
N PRO A 55 18.14 12.70 -5.70
CA PRO A 55 18.38 13.79 -4.75
C PRO A 55 17.09 14.51 -4.30
N PHE A 56 15.95 13.83 -4.36
CA PHE A 56 14.63 14.35 -3.99
C PHE A 56 13.93 13.37 -3.03
N PRO A 57 12.97 13.83 -2.20
CA PRO A 57 12.17 12.97 -1.35
C PRO A 57 11.39 11.92 -2.17
N HIS A 58 11.54 10.65 -1.82
CA HIS A 58 10.93 9.55 -2.56
C HIS A 58 10.57 8.38 -1.63
N ALA A 59 9.86 7.41 -2.18
CA ALA A 59 9.58 6.14 -1.53
C ALA A 59 9.88 4.97 -2.45
N LEU A 60 10.32 3.88 -1.85
CA LEU A 60 10.31 2.56 -2.47
C LEU A 60 8.93 1.97 -2.27
N VAL A 61 8.27 1.66 -3.38
CA VAL A 61 6.89 1.19 -3.37
C VAL A 61 6.77 -0.16 -4.06
N ALA A 62 5.86 -0.99 -3.54
CA ALA A 62 5.35 -2.17 -4.23
C ALA A 62 3.87 -2.00 -4.52
N GLY A 63 3.45 -2.34 -5.73
CA GLY A 63 2.08 -2.15 -6.16
C GLY A 63 1.54 -3.24 -7.07
N ILE A 64 0.29 -3.07 -7.45
CA ILE A 64 -0.42 -3.99 -8.34
C ILE A 64 -0.52 -3.38 -9.73
N GLU A 65 0.15 -3.98 -10.72
CA GLU A 65 0.04 -3.59 -12.13
C GLU A 65 -1.26 -4.14 -12.71
N ARG A 66 -1.48 -5.45 -12.52
CA ARG A 66 -2.69 -6.17 -12.92
C ARG A 66 -3.42 -6.69 -11.69
N TYR A 67 -4.59 -6.11 -11.44
CA TYR A 67 -5.46 -6.48 -10.33
C TYR A 67 -6.13 -7.84 -10.55
N PRO A 68 -6.46 -8.55 -9.47
CA PRO A 68 -7.31 -9.73 -9.57
C PRO A 68 -8.68 -9.33 -10.11
N SER A 69 -9.27 -10.19 -10.94
CA SER A 69 -10.61 -9.99 -11.46
C SER A 69 -11.66 -10.54 -10.50
N GLN A 70 -12.87 -10.00 -10.54
CA GLN A 70 -13.99 -10.50 -9.75
C GLN A 70 -14.20 -12.01 -9.98
N VAL A 71 -14.27 -12.74 -8.88
CA VAL A 71 -14.56 -14.16 -8.83
C VAL A 71 -16.01 -14.35 -8.42
N THR A 72 -16.74 -15.25 -9.10
CA THR A 72 -18.13 -15.60 -8.77
C THR A 72 -18.26 -17.10 -8.55
N ARG A 73 -19.23 -17.51 -7.74
CA ARG A 73 -19.46 -18.91 -7.33
C ARG A 73 -19.64 -19.87 -8.51
N ARG A 74 -20.17 -19.39 -9.64
CA ARG A 74 -20.45 -20.21 -10.84
C ARG A 74 -19.19 -20.59 -11.64
N MET A 75 -18.04 -19.99 -11.34
CA MET A 75 -16.82 -20.25 -12.10
C MET A 75 -16.18 -21.59 -11.68
N SER A 76 -15.56 -22.29 -12.63
CA SER A 76 -14.74 -23.47 -12.33
C SER A 76 -13.50 -23.11 -11.51
N LYS A 77 -13.01 -24.02 -10.66
CA LYS A 77 -11.83 -23.81 -9.80
C LYS A 77 -10.62 -23.31 -10.59
N ALA A 78 -10.39 -23.84 -11.79
CA ALA A 78 -9.31 -23.40 -12.68
C ALA A 78 -9.46 -21.93 -13.13
N ARG A 79 -10.68 -21.48 -13.44
CA ARG A 79 -10.96 -20.09 -13.82
C ARG A 79 -10.84 -19.14 -12.62
N GLN A 80 -11.27 -19.58 -11.44
CA GLN A 80 -11.11 -18.83 -10.19
C GLN A 80 -9.62 -18.60 -9.90
N ALA A 81 -8.80 -19.66 -9.95
CA ALA A 81 -7.35 -19.55 -9.74
C ALA A 81 -6.67 -18.60 -10.73
N LYS A 82 -7.05 -18.64 -12.02
CA LYS A 82 -6.50 -17.71 -13.04
C LYS A 82 -6.89 -16.24 -12.77
N ARG A 83 -8.10 -15.98 -12.26
CA ARG A 83 -8.60 -14.62 -11.98
C ARG A 83 -8.05 -14.01 -10.70
N SER A 84 -7.69 -14.85 -9.73
CA SER A 84 -7.07 -14.41 -8.47
C SER A 84 -5.58 -14.05 -8.60
N LYS A 85 -4.95 -14.34 -9.74
CA LYS A 85 -3.53 -14.01 -9.97
C LYS A 85 -3.31 -12.50 -10.01
N VAL A 86 -2.23 -12.05 -9.37
CA VAL A 86 -1.82 -10.65 -9.32
C VAL A 86 -0.50 -10.49 -10.07
N LYS A 87 -0.36 -9.39 -10.83
CA LYS A 87 0.95 -8.97 -11.38
C LYS A 87 1.47 -7.79 -10.57
N PRO A 88 2.49 -7.98 -9.71
CA PRO A 88 3.05 -6.88 -8.95
C PRO A 88 4.08 -6.07 -9.76
N PHE A 89 4.38 -4.88 -9.27
CA PHE A 89 5.56 -4.11 -9.67
C PHE A 89 6.23 -3.51 -8.43
N ILE A 90 7.52 -3.22 -8.57
CA ILE A 90 8.33 -2.47 -7.60
C ILE A 90 8.88 -1.24 -8.29
N LYS A 91 8.92 -0.10 -7.59
CA LYS A 91 9.40 1.16 -8.18
C LYS A 91 9.88 2.13 -7.10
N VAL A 92 10.85 2.97 -7.47
CA VAL A 92 11.19 4.18 -6.72
C VAL A 92 10.33 5.33 -7.26
N VAL A 93 9.58 6.00 -6.40
CA VAL A 93 8.62 7.04 -6.80
C VAL A 93 8.79 8.27 -5.91
N ASN A 94 8.92 9.45 -6.53
CA ASN A 94 8.93 10.74 -5.84
C ASN A 94 7.58 10.97 -5.12
N TYR A 95 7.59 11.54 -3.92
CA TYR A 95 6.36 11.81 -3.17
C TYR A 95 5.36 12.70 -3.92
N ASN A 96 5.81 13.63 -4.75
CA ASN A 96 4.93 14.46 -5.58
C ASN A 96 4.11 13.63 -6.60
N HIS A 97 4.53 12.40 -6.89
CA HIS A 97 3.85 11.47 -7.79
C HIS A 97 3.03 10.42 -7.04
N ILE A 98 2.79 10.64 -5.75
CA ILE A 98 2.06 9.76 -4.85
C ILE A 98 0.92 10.56 -4.22
N MET A 99 -0.30 10.06 -4.34
CA MET A 99 -1.44 10.53 -3.57
C MET A 99 -1.57 9.64 -2.33
N PRO A 100 -1.28 10.16 -1.12
CA PRO A 100 -1.43 9.39 0.11
C PRO A 100 -2.90 9.05 0.35
N THR A 101 -3.16 7.90 0.98
CA THR A 101 -4.52 7.51 1.36
C THR A 101 -4.59 7.19 2.85
N ARG A 102 -5.80 7.26 3.40
CA ARG A 102 -6.08 6.90 4.80
C ARG A 102 -5.94 5.41 5.11
N TYR A 103 -5.74 4.55 4.11
CA TYR A 103 -5.73 3.11 4.28
C TYR A 103 -4.32 2.63 4.63
N THR A 104 -4.23 1.74 5.62
CA THR A 104 -2.97 1.06 5.99
C THR A 104 -2.98 -0.37 5.45
N LEU A 105 -1.80 -0.89 5.12
CA LEU A 105 -1.64 -2.28 4.71
C LEU A 105 -0.42 -2.88 5.40
N GLU A 106 -0.65 -3.52 6.53
CA GLU A 106 0.40 -4.25 7.23
C GLU A 106 0.70 -5.55 6.48
N LEU A 107 1.78 -5.52 5.70
CA LEU A 107 2.44 -6.69 5.15
C LEU A 107 3.82 -6.80 5.79
N GLU A 108 3.88 -7.49 6.92
CA GLU A 108 5.14 -7.73 7.64
C GLU A 108 6.20 -8.41 6.74
N GLY A 109 5.76 -9.29 5.83
CA GLY A 109 6.65 -10.02 4.90
C GLY A 109 7.22 -9.20 3.73
N LEU A 110 6.90 -7.90 3.58
CA LEU A 110 7.49 -7.06 2.53
C LEU A 110 8.61 -6.14 3.02
N LYS A 111 8.78 -6.01 4.33
CA LYS A 111 9.82 -5.17 4.91
C LYS A 111 11.19 -5.81 4.65
N GLY A 112 12.10 -5.07 4.01
CA GLY A 112 13.45 -5.55 3.67
C GLY A 112 13.55 -6.32 2.34
N VAL A 113 12.44 -6.70 1.71
CA VAL A 113 12.46 -7.38 0.40
C VAL A 113 12.84 -6.42 -0.74
N VAL A 114 12.48 -5.14 -0.61
CA VAL A 114 12.76 -4.11 -1.61
C VAL A 114 13.66 -3.06 -0.96
N THR A 115 14.92 -3.03 -1.38
CA THR A 115 15.95 -2.07 -0.95
C THR A 115 16.50 -1.33 -2.16
N ASN A 116 17.31 -0.28 -1.94
CA ASN A 116 17.91 0.48 -3.04
C ASN A 116 18.81 -0.37 -3.96
N GLU A 117 19.38 -1.46 -3.43
CA GLU A 117 20.25 -2.39 -4.15
C GLU A 117 19.47 -3.29 -5.10
N THR A 118 18.24 -3.67 -4.72
CA THR A 118 17.36 -4.50 -5.57
C THR A 118 17.09 -3.88 -6.94
N PHE A 119 17.30 -2.57 -7.09
CA PHE A 119 17.16 -1.88 -8.38
C PHE A 119 18.43 -1.89 -9.23
N GLY A 120 19.57 -2.36 -8.74
CA GLY A 120 20.82 -2.45 -9.51
C GLY A 120 20.79 -3.56 -10.55
N GLU A 121 20.35 -4.76 -10.16
CA GLU A 121 20.40 -5.97 -10.98
C GLU A 121 19.00 -6.45 -11.39
N VAL A 122 18.86 -7.02 -12.60
CA VAL A 122 17.57 -7.48 -13.11
C VAL A 122 17.07 -8.74 -12.37
N SER A 123 17.97 -9.66 -12.03
CA SER A 123 17.68 -10.89 -11.28
C SER A 123 17.01 -10.58 -9.93
N GLN A 124 17.60 -9.68 -9.15
CA GLN A 124 17.08 -9.24 -7.85
C GLN A 124 15.71 -8.59 -7.97
N ARG A 125 15.45 -7.81 -9.03
CA ARG A 125 14.12 -7.24 -9.30
C ARG A 125 13.08 -8.33 -9.54
N GLU A 126 13.45 -9.40 -10.22
CA GLU A 126 12.55 -10.52 -10.49
C GLU A 126 12.25 -11.33 -9.23
N GLU A 127 13.27 -11.57 -8.40
CA GLU A 127 13.12 -12.25 -7.10
C GLU A 127 12.24 -11.45 -6.15
N ALA A 128 12.50 -10.15 -6.00
CA ALA A 128 11.67 -9.27 -5.19
C ALA A 128 10.21 -9.26 -5.67
N LYS A 129 9.97 -9.25 -7.00
CA LYS A 129 8.60 -9.36 -7.56
C LYS A 129 7.95 -10.70 -7.25
N LYS A 130 8.68 -11.83 -7.24
CA LYS A 130 8.15 -13.14 -6.88
C LYS A 130 7.68 -13.16 -5.42
N THR A 131 8.50 -12.61 -4.52
CA THR A 131 8.16 -12.50 -3.09
C THR A 131 6.96 -11.58 -2.87
N VAL A 132 6.95 -10.40 -3.52
CA VAL A 132 5.81 -9.46 -3.46
C VAL A 132 4.53 -10.10 -4.01
N LYS A 133 4.64 -10.87 -5.09
CA LYS A 133 3.49 -11.58 -5.68
C LYS A 133 2.87 -12.55 -4.68
N LYS A 134 3.69 -13.38 -4.04
CA LYS A 134 3.23 -14.38 -3.06
C LYS A 134 2.52 -13.71 -1.90
N ALA A 135 3.11 -12.69 -1.31
CA ALA A 135 2.52 -11.94 -0.19
C ALA A 135 1.17 -11.28 -0.55
N LEU A 136 1.07 -10.70 -1.76
CA LEU A 136 -0.17 -10.08 -2.22
C LEU A 136 -1.26 -11.11 -2.54
N GLU A 137 -0.92 -12.25 -3.13
CA GLU A 137 -1.88 -13.32 -3.43
C GLU A 137 -2.41 -13.98 -2.14
N GLU A 138 -1.57 -14.23 -1.15
CA GLU A 138 -1.97 -14.73 0.18
C GLU A 138 -2.90 -13.74 0.88
N ARG A 139 -2.58 -12.44 0.86
CA ARG A 139 -3.43 -11.41 1.46
C ARG A 139 -4.77 -11.27 0.74
N TYR A 140 -4.80 -11.39 -0.58
CA TYR A 140 -6.05 -11.39 -1.35
C TYR A 140 -6.94 -12.58 -0.98
N GLN A 141 -6.37 -13.77 -0.82
CA GLN A 141 -7.12 -14.98 -0.42
C GLN A 141 -7.71 -14.86 0.98
N SER A 142 -7.04 -14.14 1.89
CA SER A 142 -7.59 -13.84 3.22
C SER A 142 -8.82 -12.93 3.22
N GLY A 143 -9.17 -12.33 2.08
CA GLY A 143 -10.31 -11.41 1.96
C GLY A 143 -10.11 -10.03 2.59
N LYS A 144 -8.93 -9.75 3.15
CA LYS A 144 -8.60 -8.46 3.77
C LYS A 144 -8.24 -7.40 2.72
N ASN A 145 -8.34 -6.13 3.12
CA ASN A 145 -7.92 -4.97 2.32
C ASN A 145 -8.54 -4.92 0.91
N ARG A 146 -9.86 -5.20 0.81
CA ARG A 146 -10.63 -5.23 -0.46
C ARG A 146 -10.41 -4.00 -1.34
N TRP A 147 -10.30 -2.81 -0.74
CA TRP A 147 -10.01 -1.59 -1.49
C TRP A 147 -8.68 -1.70 -2.25
N PHE A 148 -7.61 -2.21 -1.63
CA PHE A 148 -6.29 -2.33 -2.28
C PHE A 148 -6.31 -3.21 -3.53
N PHE A 149 -7.07 -4.31 -3.49
CA PHE A 149 -7.16 -5.28 -4.59
C PHE A 149 -8.21 -4.92 -5.65
N THR A 150 -9.00 -3.88 -5.44
CA THR A 150 -9.98 -3.38 -6.41
C THR A 150 -9.36 -2.26 -7.22
N ALA A 151 -9.41 -2.36 -8.55
CA ALA A 151 -8.90 -1.32 -9.44
C ALA A 151 -9.63 0.02 -9.21
N LEU A 152 -8.88 1.12 -9.19
CA LEU A 152 -9.46 2.46 -9.21
C LEU A 152 -10.04 2.72 -10.61
N ARG A 153 -11.29 3.21 -10.66
CA ARG A 153 -11.94 3.64 -11.91
C ARG A 153 -11.90 5.16 -11.95
N PHE A 154 -11.34 5.70 -13.03
CA PHE A 154 -11.21 7.12 -13.31
C PHE A 154 -11.25 7.30 -14.82
#